data_AF-A0A5E5QP35-F1
#
_entry.id   AF-A0A5E5QP35-F1
#
_cell.length_a   1.000
_cell.length_b   1.000
_cell.length_c   1.000
_cell.angle_alpha   90.00
_cell.angle_beta   90.00
_cell.angle_gamma   90.00
#
_symmetry.space_group_name_H-M   'P 1'
#
loop_
_entity.id
_entity.type
_entity.pdbx_description
1 polymer ?
#
loop_
_entity_poly.entity_id
_entity_poly.type
_entity_poly.pdbx_seq_one_letter_code
_entity_poly.pdbx_strand_id
1 'polypeptide(L)' 'MKNISKAKHQQYKIVEKTDNSAFYCSQYLWYLYWKTAKDLGYDLDIDADGGYFVTPYDLLNSKYFDKVSFVP' A
#
# COMPACT_ATOMS: atom_id res chain seq x y z
N MET A 1 -5.23 -10.10 9.06
CA MET A 1 -4.09 -9.62 9.90
C MET A 1 -2.74 -10.31 9.64
N LYS A 2 -2.66 -11.47 8.97
CA LYS A 2 -1.39 -12.20 8.76
C LYS A 2 -0.27 -11.34 8.14
N ASN A 3 -0.60 -10.43 7.22
CA ASN A 3 0.39 -9.60 6.52
C ASN A 3 0.90 -8.42 7.37
N ILE A 4 0.06 -7.87 8.27
CA ILE A 4 0.48 -6.83 9.23
C ILE A 4 1.49 -7.41 10.24
N SER A 5 1.21 -8.58 10.81
CA SER A 5 2.09 -9.20 11.80
C SER A 5 3.48 -9.54 11.25
N LYS A 6 3.58 -9.80 9.94
CA LYS A 6 4.85 -10.06 9.24
C LYS A 6 5.66 -8.78 8.98
N ALA A 7 5.00 -7.64 8.90
CA ALA A 7 5.62 -6.39 8.46
C ALA A 7 5.81 -5.33 9.57
N LYS A 8 5.15 -5.49 10.73
CA LYS A 8 5.11 -4.51 11.84
C LYS A 8 6.45 -4.11 12.48
N HIS A 9 7.55 -4.82 12.22
CA HIS A 9 8.87 -4.55 12.83
C HIS A 9 9.93 -4.20 11.79
N GLN A 10 9.52 -3.92 10.55
CA GLN A 10 10.45 -3.58 9.49
C GLN A 10 10.97 -2.16 9.66
N GLN A 11 12.22 -1.95 9.22
CA GLN A 11 12.87 -0.66 9.30
C GLN A 11 12.19 0.34 8.36
N TYR A 12 12.14 1.60 8.79
CA TYR A 12 11.72 2.69 7.92
C TYR A 12 12.85 3.07 6.95
N LYS A 13 12.62 2.89 5.65
CA LYS A 13 13.58 3.25 4.59
C LYS A 13 12.87 3.43 3.25
N ILE A 14 13.36 4.36 2.44
CA ILE A 14 12.96 4.45 1.03
C ILE A 14 13.69 3.34 0.27
N VAL A 15 12.91 2.41 -0.28
CA VAL A 15 13.36 1.30 -1.12
C VAL A 15 12.46 1.20 -2.34
N GLU A 16 12.80 0.32 -3.29
CA GLU A 16 11.96 0.08 -4.46
C GLU A 16 10.58 -0.46 -4.04
N LYS A 17 9.53 -0.16 -4.82
CA LYS A 17 8.14 -0.58 -4.53
C LYS A 17 8.02 -2.06 -4.14
N THR A 18 8.70 -2.96 -4.85
CA THR A 18 8.63 -4.41 -4.64
C THR A 18 9.63 -4.97 -3.62
N ASP A 19 10.54 -4.13 -3.11
CA ASP A 19 11.47 -4.52 -2.05
C ASP A 19 10.75 -4.49 -0.69
N ASN A 20 10.62 -5.68 -0.08
CA ASN A 20 9.95 -5.86 1.20
C ASN A 20 10.95 -5.99 2.37
N SER A 21 12.21 -5.59 2.21
CA SER A 21 13.23 -5.63 3.28
C SER A 21 13.05 -4.50 4.30
N ALA A 22 12.50 -3.38 3.84
CA ALA A 22 12.16 -2.19 4.62
C ALA A 22 10.92 -1.53 3.99
N PHE A 23 10.28 -0.61 4.70
CA PHE A 23 9.10 0.07 4.19
C PHE A 23 9.11 1.55 4.53
N TYR A 24 8.66 2.37 3.58
CA TYR A 24 8.19 3.72 3.87
C TYR A 24 6.66 3.75 3.93
N CYS A 25 6.09 4.87 4.40
CA CYS A 25 4.70 4.94 4.84
C CYS A 25 3.67 4.48 3.78
N SER A 26 3.71 5.07 2.59
CA SER A 26 2.76 4.78 1.50
C SER A 26 3.00 3.40 0.86
N GLN A 27 4.26 2.97 0.74
CA GLN A 27 4.59 1.61 0.30
C GLN A 27 4.04 0.54 1.25
N TYR A 28 4.14 0.76 2.57
CA TYR A 28 3.61 -0.17 3.55
C TYR A 28 2.09 -0.37 3.38
N LEU A 29 1.35 0.72 3.23
CA LEU A 29 -0.10 0.66 3.00
C LEU A 29 -0.42 -0.09 1.70
N TRP A 30 0.23 0.29 0.60
CA TRP A 30 0.08 -0.42 -0.68
C TRP A 30 0.39 -1.91 -0.56
N TYR A 31 1.51 -2.28 0.06
CA TYR A 31 1.91 -3.67 0.24
C TYR A 31 0.85 -4.48 1.00
N LEU A 32 0.23 -3.91 2.04
CA LEU A 32 -0.84 -4.58 2.77
C LEU A 32 -2.05 -4.88 1.87
N TYR A 33 -2.50 -3.92 1.06
CA TYR A 33 -3.61 -4.12 0.13
C TYR A 33 -3.25 -5.13 -0.97
N TRP A 34 -2.14 -4.89 -1.67
CA TRP A 34 -1.67 -5.72 -2.78
C TRP A 34 -1.43 -7.17 -2.34
N LYS A 35 -0.70 -7.38 -1.24
CA LYS A 35 -0.36 -8.73 -0.77
C LYS A 35 -1.62 -9.47 -0.30
N THR A 36 -2.52 -8.78 0.40
CA THR A 36 -3.77 -9.38 0.88
C THR A 36 -4.70 -9.72 -0.28
N ALA A 37 -4.82 -8.85 -1.28
CA ALA A 37 -5.60 -9.11 -2.48
C ALA A 37 -5.06 -10.33 -3.24
N LYS A 38 -3.74 -10.38 -3.46
CA LYS A 38 -3.09 -11.51 -4.12
C LYS A 38 -3.28 -12.83 -3.37
N ASP A 39 -3.17 -12.81 -2.04
CA ASP A 39 -3.38 -14.01 -1.21
C ASP A 39 -4.86 -14.49 -1.25
N LEU A 40 -5.81 -13.62 -1.60
CA LEU A 40 -7.25 -13.93 -1.73
C LEU A 40 -7.71 -14.16 -3.18
N GLY A 41 -6.84 -13.96 -4.18
CA GLY A 41 -7.18 -14.11 -5.60
C GLY A 41 -7.91 -12.91 -6.21
N TYR A 42 -7.82 -11.73 -5.61
CA TYR A 42 -8.36 -10.49 -6.17
C TYR A 42 -7.35 -9.78 -7.07
N ASP A 43 -7.84 -9.20 -8.17
CA ASP A 43 -7.08 -8.27 -9.00
C ASP A 43 -7.25 -6.84 -8.45
N LEU A 44 -6.35 -6.44 -7.55
CA LEU A 44 -6.36 -5.14 -6.88
C LEU A 44 -4.93 -4.60 -6.78
N ASP A 45 -4.70 -3.45 -7.39
CA ASP A 45 -3.50 -2.63 -7.18
C ASP A 45 -3.94 -1.18 -6.92
N ILE A 46 -3.73 -0.71 -5.69
CA ILE A 46 -4.17 0.64 -5.29
C ILE A 46 -3.18 1.74 -5.69
N ASP A 47 -2.04 1.39 -6.28
CA ASP A 47 -1.13 2.35 -6.89
C ASP A 47 -1.73 2.91 -8.18
N ALA A 48 -1.89 4.24 -8.24
CA ALA A 48 -2.65 4.90 -9.30
C ALA A 48 -1.87 5.04 -10.61
N ASP A 49 -0.55 5.24 -10.54
CA ASP A 49 0.31 5.48 -11.72
C ASP A 49 1.22 4.29 -12.06
N GLY A 50 1.40 3.34 -11.14
CA GLY A 50 2.23 2.16 -11.34
C GLY A 50 3.73 2.45 -11.38
N GLY A 51 4.15 3.59 -10.83
CA GLY A 51 5.52 4.08 -10.83
C GLY A 51 6.49 3.25 -10.00
N TYR A 52 7.74 3.72 -9.98
CA TYR A 52 8.83 3.07 -9.24
C TYR A 52 8.67 3.15 -7.71
N PHE A 53 7.95 4.18 -7.25
CA PHE A 53 7.56 4.36 -5.85
C PHE A 53 6.04 4.45 -5.75
N VAL A 54 5.50 4.10 -4.59
CA VAL A 54 4.10 4.36 -4.25
C VAL A 54 4.09 5.61 -3.39
N THR A 55 3.66 6.73 -3.94
CA THR A 55 3.54 7.99 -3.20
C THR A 55 2.21 8.07 -2.44
N PRO A 56 2.08 8.97 -1.45
CA PRO A 56 0.78 9.26 -0.84
C PRO A 56 -0.28 9.75 -1.84
N TYR A 57 0.13 10.38 -2.95
CA TYR A 57 -0.78 10.83 -4.00
C TYR A 57 -1.39 9.67 -4.76
N ASP A 58 -0.64 8.57 -4.94
CA ASP A 58 -1.16 7.35 -5.58
C ASP A 58 -2.30 6.76 -4.77
N LEU A 59 -2.14 6.72 -3.45
CA LEU A 59 -3.20 6.27 -2.55
C LEU A 59 -4.40 7.24 -2.62
N LEU A 60 -4.17 8.56 -2.55
CA LEU A 60 -5.24 9.56 -2.57
C LEU A 60 -6.06 9.56 -3.87
N ASN A 61 -5.40 9.26 -5.00
CA ASN A 61 -5.99 9.25 -6.34
C ASN A 61 -6.34 7.85 -6.84
N SER A 62 -6.23 6.84 -5.96
CA SER A 62 -6.57 5.46 -6.30
C SER A 62 -8.03 5.36 -6.71
N LYS A 63 -8.30 4.71 -7.84
CA LYS A 63 -9.68 4.44 -8.33
C LYS A 63 -10.52 3.56 -7.39
N TYR A 64 -9.88 2.96 -6.37
CA TYR A 64 -10.50 2.06 -5.41
C TYR A 64 -10.92 2.77 -4.10
N PHE A 65 -10.59 4.04 -3.92
CA PHE A 65 -10.93 4.78 -2.71
C PHE A 65 -11.85 5.96 -3.01
N ASP A 66 -12.88 6.10 -2.16
CA ASP A 66 -13.76 7.25 -2.15
C ASP A 66 -13.34 8.24 -1.07
N LYS A 67 -13.44 9.54 -1.39
CA LYS A 67 -13.23 10.60 -0.40
C LYS A 67 -14.47 10.69 0.49
N VAL A 68 -14.30 10.42 1.78
CA VAL A 68 -15.37 10.52 2.78
C VAL A 68 -15.30 11.89 3.46
N SER A 69 -16.36 12.68 3.33
CA SER A 69 -16.53 13.92 4.10
C SER A 69 -17.39 13.64 5.33
N PHE A 70 -16.82 13.83 6.51
CA PHE A 70 -17.59 13.79 7.75
C PHE A 70 -18.16 15.19 7.99
N VAL A 71 -19.49 15.32 7.94
CA VAL A 71 -20.16 16.53 8.44
C VAL A 71 -20.07 16.47 9.97
N PRO A 72 -19.55 17.52 10.65
CA PRO A 72 -19.42 17.54 12.11
C PRO A 72 -20.74 17.30 12.85
#